data_AF-A0A4D8QA33-F1
#
_entry.id   AF-A0A4D8QA33-F1
#
_cell.length_a   1.000
_cell.length_b   1.000
_cell.length_c   1.000
_cell.angle_alpha   90.00
_cell.angle_beta   90.00
_cell.angle_gamma   90.00
#
_symmetry.space_group_name_H-M   'P 1'
#
loop_
_entity.id
_entity.type
_entity.pdbx_description
1 polymer ?
#
loop_
_entity_poly.entity_id
_entity_poly.type
_entity_poly.pdbx_seq_one_letter_code
_entity_poly.pdbx_strand_id
1 'polypeptide(L)'
;MEAMTQAYIAAGRPAPEEERQARLQEVDEVIHDFVLAHCPNQRLARIMATLRDSVAWCRNAVIEKVPNAFDPSLEEHVAICKAMRARDAEGAAAAMRDHLIATRDRTLKAMEGRA
;
A
#
# COMPACT_ATOMS: atom_id res chain seq x y z
N MET A 1 9.15 -11.64 -6.03
CA MET A 1 8.25 -10.82 -6.86
C MET A 1 7.02 -11.57 -7.32
N GLU A 2 7.14 -12.68 -8.04
CA GLU A 2 5.99 -13.43 -8.55
C GLU A 2 5.02 -13.90 -7.45
N ALA A 3 5.53 -14.51 -6.38
CA ALA A 3 4.72 -14.91 -5.23
C ALA A 3 3.97 -13.72 -4.58
N MET A 4 4.60 -12.55 -4.48
CA MET A 4 3.98 -11.34 -3.93
C MET A 4 2.87 -10.81 -4.84
N THR A 5 3.08 -10.78 -6.16
CA THR A 5 2.02 -10.42 -7.12
C THR A 5 0.82 -11.36 -7.00
N GLN A 6 1.07 -12.66 -6.86
CA GLN A 6 0.00 -13.64 -6.67
C GLN A 6 -0.72 -13.49 -5.34
N ALA A 7 -0.02 -13.12 -4.26
CA ALA A 7 -0.62 -12.84 -2.97
C ALA A 7 -1.63 -11.67 -3.05
N TYR A 8 -1.25 -10.55 -3.69
CA TYR A 8 -2.18 -9.45 -3.93
C TYR A 8 -3.40 -9.89 -4.76
N ILE A 9 -3.18 -10.58 -5.89
CA ILE A 9 -4.28 -11.06 -6.74
C ILE A 9 -5.20 -12.02 -5.96
N ALA A 10 -4.65 -12.88 -5.10
CA ALA A 10 -5.41 -13.80 -4.27
C ALA A 10 -6.24 -13.06 -3.20
N ALA A 11 -5.69 -12.03 -2.56
CA ALA A 11 -6.39 -11.20 -1.58
C ALA A 11 -7.61 -10.49 -2.18
N GLY A 12 -7.54 -10.11 -3.46
CA GLY A 12 -8.65 -9.48 -4.19
C GLY A 12 -9.81 -10.41 -4.57
N ARG A 13 -9.67 -11.73 -4.44
CA ARG A 13 -10.70 -12.70 -4.89
C ARG A 13 -12.01 -12.52 -4.12
N PRO A 14 -13.18 -12.74 -4.77
CA PRO A 14 -14.48 -12.68 -4.10
C PRO A 14 -14.52 -13.59 -2.87
N ALA A 15 -14.98 -13.04 -1.75
CA ALA A 15 -15.30 -13.71 -0.50
C ALA A 15 -16.28 -12.83 0.28
N PRO A 16 -16.82 -13.26 1.44
CA PRO A 16 -17.54 -12.37 2.34
C PRO A 16 -16.72 -11.10 2.63
N GLU A 17 -17.39 -9.95 2.72
CA GLU A 17 -16.72 -8.64 2.81
C GLU A 17 -15.68 -8.58 3.93
N GLU A 18 -16.02 -9.03 5.14
CA GLU A 18 -15.10 -9.06 6.28
C GLU A 18 -13.83 -9.88 5.99
N GLU A 19 -13.97 -11.06 5.38
CA GLU A 19 -12.85 -11.93 5.03
C GLU A 19 -11.99 -11.32 3.92
N ARG A 20 -12.62 -10.65 2.95
CA ARG A 20 -11.91 -9.94 1.88
C ARG A 20 -11.14 -8.74 2.43
N GLN A 21 -11.76 -7.91 3.26
CA GLN A 21 -11.08 -6.77 3.88
C GLN A 21 -9.93 -7.21 4.77
N ALA A 22 -10.07 -8.28 5.55
CA ALA A 22 -8.98 -8.83 6.36
C ALA A 22 -7.78 -9.26 5.48
N ARG A 23 -8.03 -9.99 4.39
CA ARG A 23 -6.97 -10.39 3.45
C ARG A 23 -6.29 -9.20 2.78
N LEU A 24 -7.06 -8.18 2.39
CA LEU A 24 -6.51 -6.97 1.77
C LEU A 24 -5.63 -6.19 2.76
N GLN A 25 -6.08 -6.06 4.01
CA GLN A 25 -5.33 -5.44 5.08
C GLN A 25 -4.00 -6.18 5.36
N GLU A 26 -4.01 -7.51 5.37
CA GLU A 26 -2.82 -8.33 5.59
C GLU A 26 -1.74 -8.11 4.52
N VAL A 27 -2.14 -7.92 3.26
CA VAL A 27 -1.19 -7.76 2.14
C VAL A 27 -0.75 -6.32 1.90
N ASP A 28 -1.47 -5.32 2.43
CA ASP A 28 -1.27 -3.89 2.15
C ASP A 28 0.20 -3.42 2.36
N GLU A 29 0.85 -3.89 3.42
CA GLU A 29 2.21 -3.46 3.81
C GLU A 29 3.33 -4.29 3.18
N VAL A 30 3.01 -5.43 2.55
CA VAL A 30 4.03 -6.42 2.13
C VAL A 30 5.03 -5.82 1.13
N ILE A 31 4.56 -5.02 0.18
CA ILE A 31 5.43 -4.35 -0.80
C ILE A 31 6.33 -3.29 -0.14
N HIS A 32 5.80 -2.54 0.82
CA HIS A 32 6.50 -1.48 1.53
C HIS A 32 7.64 -2.07 2.37
N ASP A 33 7.34 -3.13 3.13
CA ASP A 33 8.31 -3.90 3.90
C ASP A 33 9.39 -4.49 3.00
N PHE A 34 9.00 -5.06 1.85
CA PHE A 34 9.94 -5.64 0.90
C PHE A 34 10.92 -4.59 0.36
N VAL A 35 10.43 -3.43 -0.09
CA VAL A 35 11.29 -2.35 -0.63
C VAL A 35 12.24 -1.83 0.44
N LEU A 36 11.78 -1.66 1.67
CA LEU A 36 12.62 -1.18 2.78
C LEU A 36 13.69 -2.19 3.19
N ALA A 37 13.36 -3.48 3.24
CA ALA A 37 14.31 -4.55 3.56
C ALA A 37 15.45 -4.65 2.53
N HIS A 38 15.21 -4.22 1.29
CA HIS A 38 16.20 -4.23 0.21
C HIS A 38 16.79 -2.82 -0.08
N CYS A 39 16.50 -1.82 0.77
CA CYS A 39 17.05 -0.49 0.61
C CYS A 39 18.53 -0.48 1.05
N PRO A 40 19.51 -0.25 0.16
CA PRO A 40 20.92 -0.24 0.53
C PRO A 40 21.29 0.99 1.39
N ASN A 41 20.44 2.01 1.41
CA ASN A 41 20.65 3.23 2.16
C ASN A 41 20.00 3.14 3.55
N GLN A 42 20.81 2.76 4.55
CA GLN A 42 20.34 2.62 5.93
C GLN A 42 19.79 3.93 6.54
N ARG A 43 20.21 5.10 6.05
CA ARG A 43 19.67 6.38 6.51
C ARG A 43 18.22 6.54 6.06
N LEU A 44 17.92 6.20 4.80
CA LEU A 44 16.55 6.23 4.28
C LEU A 44 15.66 5.20 5.00
N ALA A 45 16.15 3.98 5.22
CA ALA A 45 15.41 2.95 5.95
C ALA A 45 15.06 3.42 7.38
N ARG A 46 16.00 4.06 8.09
CA ARG A 46 15.75 4.63 9.42
C ARG A 46 14.74 5.76 9.40
N ILE A 47 14.82 6.68 8.43
CA ILE A 47 13.81 7.74 8.28
C ILE A 47 12.43 7.12 8.08
N MET A 48 12.29 6.12 7.22
CA MET A 48 10.99 5.49 7.02
C MET A 48 10.48 4.78 8.28
N ALA A 49 11.36 4.13 9.04
CA ALA A 49 10.97 3.53 10.32
C ALA A 49 10.37 4.56 11.29
N THR A 50 10.93 5.78 11.33
CA THR A 50 10.37 6.87 12.17
C THR A 50 9.03 7.41 11.67
N LEU A 51 8.68 7.19 10.40
CA LEU A 51 7.42 7.65 9.81
C LEU A 51 6.30 6.61 9.89
N ARG A 52 6.61 5.34 10.19
CA ARG A 52 5.63 4.24 10.18
C ARG A 52 4.41 4.50 11.04
N ASP A 53 4.60 4.99 12.26
CA ASP A 53 3.48 5.24 13.18
C ASP A 53 2.53 6.31 12.63
N SER A 54 3.09 7.39 12.05
CA SER A 54 2.31 8.44 11.40
C SER A 54 1.57 7.92 10.17
N VAL A 55 2.21 7.07 9.35
CA VAL A 55 1.59 6.45 8.17
C VAL A 55 0.45 5.51 8.59
N ALA A 56 0.68 4.67 9.60
CA ALA A 56 -0.34 3.77 10.14
C ALA A 56 -1.53 4.53 10.73
N TRP A 57 -1.27 5.64 11.43
CA TRP A 57 -2.32 6.52 11.94
C TRP A 57 -3.17 7.12 10.80
N CYS A 58 -2.53 7.65 9.75
CA CYS A 58 -3.23 8.18 8.57
C CYS A 58 -4.09 7.10 7.90
N ARG A 59 -3.53 5.90 7.71
CA ARG A 59 -4.25 4.77 7.12
C ARG A 59 -5.47 4.40 7.94
N ASN A 60 -5.34 4.27 9.26
CA ASN A 60 -6.47 3.93 10.15
C ASN A 60 -7.57 5.01 10.10
N ALA A 61 -7.21 6.29 10.00
CA ALA A 61 -8.18 7.37 9.85
C ALA A 61 -9.00 7.27 8.54
N VAL A 62 -8.40 6.71 7.47
CA VAL A 62 -9.11 6.42 6.21
C VAL A 62 -10.01 5.19 6.37
N ILE A 63 -9.49 4.09 6.93
CA ILE A 63 -10.22 2.83 7.12
C ILE A 63 -11.50 3.05 7.93
N GLU A 64 -11.44 3.86 9.00
CA GLU A 64 -12.60 4.19 9.84
C GLU A 64 -13.75 4.86 9.08
N LYS A 65 -13.46 5.57 7.99
CA LYS A 65 -14.42 6.46 7.30
C LYS A 65 -14.81 6.00 5.90
N VAL A 66 -13.96 5.19 5.27
CA VAL A 66 -14.12 4.80 3.87
C VAL A 66 -14.37 3.29 3.82
N PRO A 67 -15.61 2.87 3.50
CA PRO A 67 -15.89 1.48 3.19
C PRO A 67 -14.93 0.98 2.10
N ASN A 68 -14.40 -0.23 2.29
CA ASN A 68 -13.50 -0.88 1.33
C ASN A 68 -12.26 -0.04 1.00
N ALA A 69 -11.68 0.63 2.00
CA ALA A 69 -10.54 1.53 1.87
C ALA A 69 -9.31 0.92 1.17
N PHE A 70 -9.16 -0.40 1.23
CA PHE A 70 -8.03 -1.14 0.64
C PHE A 70 -8.22 -1.51 -0.84
N ASP A 71 -9.45 -1.46 -1.36
CA ASP A 71 -9.75 -1.87 -2.73
C ASP A 71 -8.95 -1.07 -3.78
N PRO A 72 -8.87 0.27 -3.70
CA PRO A 72 -8.05 1.05 -4.64
C PRO A 72 -6.56 0.70 -4.52
N SER A 73 -6.08 0.48 -3.30
CA SER A 73 -4.66 0.18 -3.04
C SER A 73 -4.23 -1.19 -3.54
N LEU A 74 -5.16 -2.14 -3.67
CA LEU A 74 -4.87 -3.42 -4.29
C LEU A 74 -4.36 -3.25 -5.74
N GLU A 75 -5.08 -2.49 -6.57
CA GLU A 75 -4.72 -2.31 -7.98
C GLU A 75 -3.39 -1.57 -8.12
N GLU A 76 -3.19 -0.56 -7.29
CA GLU A 76 -1.96 0.21 -7.16
C GLU A 76 -0.76 -0.71 -6.82
N HIS A 77 -0.89 -1.57 -5.80
CA HIS A 77 0.15 -2.52 -5.41
C HIS A 77 0.47 -3.57 -6.48
N VAL A 78 -0.55 -4.06 -7.19
CA VAL A 78 -0.36 -4.99 -8.32
C VAL A 78 0.45 -4.31 -9.44
N ALA A 79 0.20 -3.04 -9.73
CA ALA A 79 0.95 -2.29 -10.73
C ALA A 79 2.44 -2.15 -10.35
N ILE A 80 2.72 -1.79 -9.08
CA ILE A 80 4.10 -1.73 -8.55
C ILE A 80 4.80 -3.07 -8.68
N CYS A 81 4.14 -4.16 -8.25
CA CYS A 81 4.71 -5.50 -8.30
C CYS A 81 5.00 -5.95 -9.74
N LYS A 82 4.14 -5.60 -10.70
CA LYS A 82 4.35 -5.90 -12.13
C LYS A 82 5.58 -5.19 -12.67
N ALA A 83 5.75 -3.90 -12.39
CA ALA A 83 6.92 -3.13 -12.83
C ALA A 83 8.22 -3.68 -12.21
N MET A 84 8.22 -3.95 -10.90
CA MET A 84 9.36 -4.57 -10.23
C MET A 84 9.71 -5.95 -10.79
N ARG A 85 8.71 -6.78 -11.13
CA ARG A 85 8.93 -8.09 -11.77
C ARG A 85 9.55 -7.96 -13.16
N ALA A 86 9.16 -6.93 -13.91
CA ALA A 86 9.73 -6.62 -15.21
C ALA A 86 11.15 -6.02 -15.12
N ARG A 87 11.69 -5.83 -13.89
CA ARG A 87 12.95 -5.10 -13.62
C ARG A 87 12.93 -3.66 -14.13
N ASP A 88 11.75 -3.08 -14.24
CA ASP A 88 11.55 -1.69 -14.60
C ASP A 88 11.59 -0.81 -13.35
N ALA A 89 12.78 -0.30 -13.03
CA ALA A 89 12.99 0.52 -11.85
C ALA A 89 12.26 1.87 -11.93
N GLU A 90 12.22 2.48 -13.12
CA GLU A 90 11.53 3.76 -13.32
C GLU A 90 10.02 3.59 -13.22
N GLY A 91 9.46 2.55 -13.86
CA GLY A 91 8.05 2.22 -13.77
C GLY A 91 7.62 1.85 -12.34
N ALA A 92 8.44 1.11 -11.60
CA ALA A 92 8.15 0.79 -10.21
C ALA A 92 8.14 2.06 -9.32
N ALA A 93 9.09 2.97 -9.53
CA ALA A 93 9.13 4.24 -8.81
C ALA A 93 7.97 5.17 -9.18
N ALA A 94 7.57 5.20 -10.44
CA ALA A 94 6.40 5.95 -10.91
C ALA A 94 5.11 5.40 -10.29
N ALA A 95 4.88 4.08 -10.36
CA ALA A 95 3.70 3.45 -9.78
C ALA A 95 3.61 3.64 -8.26
N MET A 96 4.74 3.57 -7.54
CA MET A 96 4.78 3.87 -6.10
C MET A 96 4.46 5.33 -5.82
N ARG A 97 4.95 6.27 -6.64
CA ARG A 97 4.62 7.69 -6.49
C ARG A 97 3.12 7.93 -6.67
N ASP A 98 2.53 7.31 -7.68
CA ASP A 98 1.10 7.44 -7.96
C ASP A 98 0.25 6.87 -6.80
N HIS A 99 0.63 5.70 -6.27
CA HIS A 99 0.04 5.11 -5.06
C HIS A 99 0.10 6.07 -3.86
N LEU A 100 1.26 6.68 -3.59
CA LEU A 100 1.43 7.60 -2.47
C LEU A 100 0.60 8.88 -2.63
N ILE A 101 0.49 9.42 -3.86
CA ILE A 101 -0.36 10.58 -4.16
C ILE A 101 -1.85 10.22 -3.95
N ALA A 102 -2.30 9.08 -4.48
CA ALA A 102 -3.67 8.61 -4.31
C ALA A 102 -4.02 8.37 -2.83
N THR A 103 -3.10 7.79 -2.07
CA THR A 103 -3.25 7.57 -0.61
C THR A 103 -3.31 8.89 0.15
N ARG A 104 -2.46 9.87 -0.20
CA ARG A 104 -2.51 11.22 0.38
C ARG A 104 -3.89 11.87 0.14
N ASP A 105 -4.39 11.83 -1.09
CA ASP A 105 -5.64 12.49 -1.46
C ASP A 105 -6.85 11.83 -0.77
N ARG A 106 -6.86 10.49 -0.67
CA ARG A 106 -7.83 9.75 0.14
C ARG A 106 -7.76 10.13 1.62
N THR A 107 -6.56 10.28 2.17
CA THR A 107 -6.33 10.67 3.56
C THR A 107 -6.86 12.07 3.84
N LEU A 108 -6.50 13.06 3.02
CA LEU A 108 -6.98 14.43 3.17
C LEU A 108 -8.51 14.50 3.13
N LYS A 109 -9.13 13.82 2.16
CA LYS A 109 -10.59 13.75 2.04
C LYS A 109 -11.26 13.12 3.28
N ALA A 110 -10.67 12.07 3.85
CA ALA A 110 -11.16 11.46 5.09
C ALA A 110 -11.03 12.41 6.29
N MET A 111 -9.98 13.24 6.32
CA MET A 111 -9.70 14.18 7.40
C MET A 111 -10.52 15.48 7.33
N GLU A 112 -10.95 15.93 6.16
CA GLU A 112 -11.77 17.14 5.98
C GLU A 112 -13.08 17.13 6.81
N GLY A 113 -13.59 15.95 7.16
CA GLY A 113 -14.75 15.80 8.06
C GLY A 113 -14.41 15.67 9.56
N ARG A 114 -13.26 16.16 10.04
CA ARG A 114 -12.87 16.18 11.47
C ARG A 114 -12.77 17.59 12.08
N ALA A 115 -13.09 18.65 11.33
CA ALA A 115 -13.11 20.03 11.81
C ALA A 115 -14.40 20.38 12.55
#